data_AF-A0A1Q5P8K9-F1
#
_entry.id   AF-A0A1Q5P8K9-F1
#
_cell.length_a   1.000
_cell.length_b   1.000
_cell.length_c   1.000
_cell.angle_alpha   90.00
_cell.angle_beta   90.00
_cell.angle_gamma   90.00
#
_symmetry.space_group_name_H-M   'P 1'
#
loop_
_entity.id
_entity.type
_entity.pdbx_description
1 polymer ?
#
loop_
_entity_poly.entity_id
_entity_poly.type
_entity_poly.pdbx_seq_one_letter_code
_entity_poly.pdbx_strand_id
1 'polypeptide(L)'
;MKKYILFLVSGVLNLYLLLLYLGFSAGFASYLPVFAILGALLLFAFCPWLTLYKPKIGSLVGLICLIPIVLWHLTAIVNGVFNSSKDNITSTEELVVFSILFVVAALASFLAVKTLQEESVGWDSSDKSIKHSTKLILSLIPAGLVVFWVVSIMMK
;
A
#
# COMPACT_ATOMS: atom_id res chain seq x y z
N MET A 1 15.43 -3.19 -5.87
CA MET A 1 14.86 -4.32 -5.07
C MET A 1 14.14 -3.91 -3.78
N LYS A 2 14.79 -3.25 -2.81
CA LYS A 2 14.15 -2.90 -1.50
C LYS A 2 12.79 -2.20 -1.64
N LYS A 3 12.70 -1.22 -2.55
CA LYS A 3 11.48 -0.45 -2.85
C LYS A 3 10.33 -1.30 -3.40
N TYR A 4 10.66 -2.20 -4.34
CA TYR A 4 9.70 -3.15 -4.90
C TYR A 4 9.06 -4.00 -3.80
N ILE A 5 9.90 -4.61 -2.94
CA ILE A 5 9.43 -5.47 -1.86
C ILE A 5 8.57 -4.65 -0.89
N LEU A 6 9.02 -3.44 -0.54
CA LEU A 6 8.32 -2.61 0.43
C LEU A 6 6.95 -2.13 -0.09
N PHE A 7 6.84 -1.71 -1.35
CA PHE A 7 5.54 -1.35 -1.95
C PHE A 7 4.63 -2.57 -2.08
N LEU A 8 5.16 -3.72 -2.48
CA LEU A 8 4.38 -4.95 -2.58
C LEU A 8 3.84 -5.40 -1.23
N VAL A 9 4.72 -5.51 -0.21
CA VAL A 9 4.33 -5.92 1.15
C VAL A 9 3.41 -4.90 1.79
N SER A 10 3.72 -3.61 1.68
CA SER A 10 2.85 -2.54 2.20
C SER A 10 1.48 -2.58 1.53
N GLY A 11 1.43 -2.69 0.20
CA GLY A 11 0.18 -2.80 -0.55
C GLY A 11 -0.66 -4.01 -0.12
N VAL A 12 -0.06 -5.21 -0.04
CA VAL A 12 -0.77 -6.44 0.36
C VAL A 12 -1.31 -6.32 1.79
N LEU A 13 -0.47 -5.93 2.75
CA LEU A 13 -0.87 -5.86 4.16
C LEU A 13 -1.98 -4.83 4.38
N ASN A 14 -1.84 -3.65 3.77
CA ASN A 14 -2.84 -2.60 3.87
C ASN A 14 -4.14 -3.00 3.18
N LEU A 15 -4.08 -3.59 1.98
CA LEU A 15 -5.26 -4.03 1.25
C LEU A 15 -6.00 -5.13 2.02
N TYR A 16 -5.27 -6.13 2.52
CA TYR A 16 -5.85 -7.21 3.32
C TYR A 16 -6.54 -6.67 4.58
N LEU A 17 -5.85 -5.81 5.33
CA LEU A 17 -6.42 -5.26 6.55
C LEU A 17 -7.61 -4.35 6.27
N LEU A 18 -7.52 -3.45 5.29
CA LEU A 18 -8.63 -2.59 4.91
C LEU A 18 -9.83 -3.42 4.46
N LEU A 19 -9.63 -4.48 3.68
CA LEU A 19 -10.72 -5.39 3.29
C LEU A 19 -11.32 -6.15 4.48
N LEU A 20 -10.54 -6.53 5.49
CA LEU A 20 -11.08 -7.16 6.70
C LEU A 20 -11.92 -6.20 7.53
N TYR A 21 -11.45 -4.97 7.74
CA TYR A 21 -12.12 -3.99 8.60
C TYR A 21 -13.29 -3.28 7.90
N LEU A 22 -13.20 -3.04 6.59
CA LEU A 22 -14.25 -2.35 5.82
C LEU A 22 -15.13 -3.29 5.02
N GLY A 23 -14.66 -4.49 4.67
CA GLY A 23 -15.35 -5.40 3.76
C GLY A 23 -16.55 -6.14 4.36
N PHE A 24 -16.94 -5.89 5.61
CA PHE A 24 -18.03 -6.65 6.23
C PHE A 24 -19.11 -5.86 6.99
N SER A 25 -18.96 -4.56 7.33
CA SER A 25 -20.00 -3.94 8.19
C SER A 25 -20.15 -2.41 8.18
N ALA A 26 -19.27 -1.64 7.55
CA ALA A 26 -19.36 -0.18 7.64
C ALA A 26 -19.99 0.39 6.36
N GLY A 27 -21.26 0.84 6.44
CA GLY A 27 -21.87 1.63 5.37
C GLY A 27 -21.05 2.88 5.02
N PHE A 28 -21.41 3.55 3.91
CA PHE A 28 -20.72 4.72 3.32
C PHE A 28 -20.71 6.01 4.20
N ALA A 29 -20.46 5.91 5.50
CA ALA A 29 -20.37 7.06 6.40
C ALA A 29 -19.09 7.90 6.15
N SER A 30 -18.05 7.33 5.55
CA SER A 30 -16.80 8.03 5.20
C SER A 30 -16.20 7.49 3.90
N TYR A 31 -15.77 8.39 3.01
CA TYR A 31 -15.10 8.05 1.76
C TYR A 31 -13.59 7.80 1.93
N LEU A 32 -12.99 8.26 3.03
CA LEU A 32 -11.56 8.11 3.31
C LEU A 32 -11.07 6.65 3.21
N PRO A 33 -11.74 5.65 3.81
CA PRO A 33 -11.30 4.27 3.70
C PRO A 33 -11.45 3.68 2.29
N VAL A 34 -12.42 4.15 1.50
CA VAL A 34 -12.56 3.74 0.08
C VAL A 34 -11.35 4.21 -0.72
N PHE A 35 -10.91 5.45 -0.50
CA PHE A 35 -9.67 5.95 -1.09
C PHE A 35 -8.42 5.20 -0.57
N ALA A 36 -8.39 4.79 0.69
CA ALA A 36 -7.31 3.98 1.24
C ALA A 36 -7.26 2.59 0.58
N ILE A 37 -8.40 1.95 0.34
CA ILE A 37 -8.49 0.67 -0.38
C ILE A 37 -7.97 0.83 -1.81
N LEU A 38 -8.44 1.86 -2.53
CA LEU A 38 -7.96 2.15 -3.89
C LEU A 38 -6.45 2.42 -3.91
N GLY A 39 -5.96 3.20 -2.94
CA GLY A 39 -4.54 3.43 -2.75
C GLY A 39 -3.76 2.15 -2.51
N ALA A 40 -4.23 1.28 -1.61
CA ALA A 40 -3.58 0.00 -1.32
C ALA A 40 -3.58 -0.94 -2.52
N LEU A 41 -4.67 -0.97 -3.29
CA LEU A 41 -4.79 -1.75 -4.52
C LEU A 41 -3.78 -1.28 -5.58
N LEU A 42 -3.68 0.03 -5.83
CA LEU A 42 -2.72 0.60 -6.77
C LEU A 42 -1.27 0.45 -6.29
N LEU A 43 -1.04 0.60 -4.98
CA LEU A 43 0.27 0.38 -4.36
C LEU A 43 0.71 -1.07 -4.46
N PHE A 44 -0.22 -2.01 -4.42
CA PHE A 44 0.06 -3.43 -4.57
C PHE A 44 0.25 -3.83 -6.04
N ALA A 45 -0.70 -3.49 -6.92
CA ALA A 45 -0.75 -4.00 -8.28
C ALA A 45 0.20 -3.24 -9.22
N PHE A 46 0.23 -1.92 -9.11
CA PHE A 46 0.81 -1.06 -10.14
C PHE A 46 2.17 -0.49 -9.75
N CYS A 47 2.35 -0.09 -8.48
CA CYS A 47 3.60 0.50 -8.02
C CYS A 47 4.80 -0.44 -8.09
N PRO A 48 4.73 -1.75 -7.73
CA PRO A 48 5.88 -2.63 -7.81
C PRO A 48 6.33 -2.82 -9.26
N TRP A 49 5.36 -2.95 -10.19
CA TRP A 49 5.62 -2.99 -11.62
C TRP A 49 6.33 -1.73 -12.10
N LEU A 50 5.74 -0.55 -11.87
CA LEU A 50 6.34 0.72 -12.25
C LEU A 50 7.75 0.90 -11.68
N THR A 51 7.98 0.50 -10.43
CA THR A 51 9.27 0.71 -9.77
C THR A 51 10.42 -0.10 -10.40
N LEU A 52 10.11 -1.21 -11.10
CA LEU A 52 11.11 -2.01 -11.83
C LEU A 52 11.55 -1.35 -13.14
N TYR A 53 10.64 -0.65 -13.82
CA TYR A 53 10.89 -0.05 -15.13
C TYR A 53 11.24 1.44 -15.04
N LYS A 54 10.51 2.20 -14.22
CA LYS A 54 10.64 3.65 -14.01
C LYS A 54 10.59 3.98 -12.51
N PRO A 55 11.70 3.86 -11.77
CA PRO A 55 11.74 3.95 -10.32
C PRO A 55 11.27 5.31 -9.76
N LYS A 56 11.57 6.44 -10.42
CA LYS A 56 11.08 7.76 -10.00
C LYS A 56 9.56 7.89 -10.14
N ILE A 57 9.03 7.50 -11.31
CA ILE A 57 7.58 7.52 -11.55
C ILE A 57 6.86 6.57 -10.60
N GLY A 58 7.37 5.34 -10.42
CA GLY A 58 6.84 4.40 -9.45
C GLY A 58 6.86 4.93 -8.01
N SER A 59 7.89 5.68 -7.63
CA SER A 59 7.96 6.31 -6.30
C SER A 59 6.97 7.46 -6.14
N LEU A 60 6.77 8.27 -7.18
CA LEU A 60 5.77 9.35 -7.18
C LEU A 60 4.35 8.80 -7.08
N VAL A 61 4.01 7.81 -7.90
CA VAL A 61 2.70 7.13 -7.85
C VAL A 61 2.53 6.43 -6.50
N GLY A 62 3.59 5.80 -5.99
CA GLY A 62 3.59 5.17 -4.67
C GLY A 62 3.28 6.15 -3.55
N LEU A 63 3.86 7.37 -3.57
CA LEU A 63 3.53 8.41 -2.59
C LEU A 63 2.07 8.84 -2.66
N ILE A 64 1.54 9.04 -3.87
CA ILE A 64 0.12 9.39 -4.05
C ILE A 64 -0.78 8.31 -3.46
N CYS A 65 -0.44 7.03 -3.65
CA CYS A 65 -1.18 5.90 -3.09
C CYS A 65 -1.05 5.80 -1.56
N LEU A 66 0.11 6.17 -1.01
CA LEU A 66 0.40 6.10 0.42
C LEU A 66 -0.31 7.19 1.23
N ILE A 67 -0.59 8.36 0.65
CA ILE A 67 -1.29 9.46 1.35
C ILE A 67 -2.63 9.00 1.97
N PRO A 68 -3.60 8.45 1.21
CA PRO A 68 -4.87 8.04 1.80
C PRO A 68 -4.72 6.88 2.80
N ILE A 69 -3.75 5.98 2.60
CA ILE A 69 -3.47 4.87 3.53
C ILE A 69 -2.97 5.41 4.88
N VAL A 70 -1.99 6.32 4.84
CA VAL A 70 -1.41 6.93 6.05
C VAL A 70 -2.45 7.77 6.78
N LEU A 71 -3.25 8.56 6.06
CA LEU A 71 -4.32 9.35 6.65
C LEU A 71 -5.36 8.47 7.33
N TRP A 72 -5.77 7.37 6.70
CA TRP A 72 -6.70 6.41 7.30
C TRP A 72 -6.15 5.84 8.62
N HIS A 73 -4.92 5.32 8.62
CA HIS A 73 -4.30 4.79 9.83
C HIS A 73 -4.17 5.81 10.93
N LEU A 74 -3.78 7.05 10.59
CA LEU A 74 -3.68 8.12 11.55
C LEU A 74 -5.05 8.42 12.19
N THR A 75 -6.12 8.47 11.40
CA THR A 75 -7.47 8.68 11.94
C THR A 75 -7.92 7.51 12.81
N ALA A 76 -7.61 6.27 12.44
CA ALA A 76 -7.92 5.08 13.24
C ALA A 76 -7.19 5.10 14.60
N ILE A 77 -5.90 5.45 14.60
CA ILE A 77 -5.09 5.55 15.83
C ILE A 77 -5.58 6.70 16.71
N VAL A 78 -5.79 7.90 16.15
CA VAL A 78 -6.24 9.07 16.92
C VAL A 78 -7.62 8.81 17.54
N ASN A 79 -8.55 8.24 16.78
CA ASN A 79 -9.87 7.90 17.31
C ASN A 79 -9.79 6.82 18.38
N GLY A 80 -8.97 5.78 18.18
CA GLY A 80 -8.82 4.71 19.17
C GLY A 80 -8.12 5.16 20.46
N VAL A 81 -7.23 6.14 20.41
CA VAL A 81 -6.49 6.66 21.59
C VAL A 81 -7.24 7.77 22.33
N PHE A 82 -7.84 8.72 21.60
CA PHE A 82 -8.44 9.92 22.22
C PHE A 82 -9.96 9.82 22.38
N ASN A 83 -10.63 9.03 21.55
CA ASN A 83 -12.09 8.87 21.55
C ASN A 83 -12.51 7.48 22.06
N SER A 84 -11.74 6.88 22.98
CA SER A 84 -12.02 5.59 23.64
C SER A 84 -13.24 5.63 24.57
N SER A 85 -14.27 6.44 24.26
CA SER A 85 -15.56 6.34 24.91
C SER A 85 -16.16 4.96 24.64
N LYS A 86 -16.82 4.42 25.67
CA LYS A 86 -17.19 3.01 25.94
C LYS A 86 -17.77 2.16 24.80
N ASP A 87 -18.09 2.73 23.65
CA ASP A 87 -18.79 2.07 22.55
C ASP A 87 -17.96 1.93 21.26
N ASN A 88 -16.77 2.55 21.17
CA ASN A 88 -15.89 2.40 20.02
C ASN A 88 -14.83 1.31 20.25
N ILE A 89 -15.20 0.12 19.79
CA ILE A 89 -14.37 -1.08 19.68
C ILE A 89 -13.16 -0.74 18.80
N THR A 90 -12.05 -0.39 19.44
CA THR A 90 -10.71 -0.69 18.91
C THR A 90 -10.01 -1.41 20.04
N SER A 91 -9.98 -2.74 19.98
CA SER A 91 -9.23 -3.49 20.98
C SER A 91 -7.75 -3.08 20.91
N THR A 92 -7.01 -3.22 22.01
CA THR A 92 -5.58 -2.91 22.05
C THR A 92 -4.80 -3.58 20.92
N GLU A 93 -5.26 -4.76 20.49
CA GLU A 93 -4.69 -5.52 19.38
C GLU A 93 -4.83 -4.77 18.04
N GLU A 94 -6.00 -4.19 17.76
CA GLU A 94 -6.24 -3.44 16.53
C GLU A 94 -5.36 -2.19 16.46
N LEU A 95 -5.24 -1.47 17.58
CA LEU A 95 -4.36 -0.30 17.70
C LEU A 95 -2.90 -0.64 17.42
N VAL A 96 -2.42 -1.78 17.92
CA VAL A 96 -1.05 -2.27 17.64
C VAL A 96 -0.90 -2.56 16.14
N VAL A 97 -1.87 -3.24 15.54
CA VAL A 97 -1.81 -3.58 14.11
C VAL A 97 -1.84 -2.32 13.23
N PHE A 98 -2.74 -1.37 13.49
CA PHE A 98 -2.80 -0.09 12.77
C PHE A 98 -1.50 0.71 12.92
N SER A 99 -0.89 0.70 14.12
CA SER A 99 0.39 1.36 14.36
C SER A 99 1.53 0.73 13.57
N ILE A 100 1.60 -0.61 13.51
CA ILE A 100 2.61 -1.32 12.71
C ILE A 100 2.44 -0.99 11.22
N LEU A 101 1.21 -1.02 10.70
CA LEU A 101 0.95 -0.69 9.29
C LEU A 101 1.24 0.77 8.96
N PHE A 102 0.97 1.69 9.89
CA PHE A 102 1.37 3.08 9.77
C PHE A 102 2.89 3.22 9.63
N VAL A 103 3.67 2.53 10.47
CA VAL A 103 5.13 2.54 10.39
C VAL A 103 5.61 1.96 9.06
N VAL A 104 5.03 0.85 8.59
CA VAL A 104 5.37 0.26 7.29
C VAL A 104 5.07 1.23 6.13
N ALA A 105 3.91 1.89 6.17
CA ALA A 105 3.54 2.89 5.18
C ALA A 105 4.47 4.13 5.23
N ALA A 106 4.85 4.58 6.43
CA ALA A 106 5.78 5.70 6.61
C ALA A 106 7.18 5.38 6.08
N LEU A 107 7.69 4.17 6.33
CA LEU A 107 8.95 3.70 5.75
C LEU A 107 8.89 3.64 4.22
N ALA A 108 7.75 3.23 3.66
CA ALA A 108 7.53 3.22 2.22
C ALA A 108 7.55 4.63 1.63
N SER A 109 6.89 5.57 2.29
CA SER A 109 6.92 6.98 1.92
C SER A 109 8.33 7.56 1.99
N PHE A 110 9.08 7.26 3.05
CA PHE A 110 10.46 7.73 3.20
C PHE A 110 11.37 7.25 2.06
N LEU A 111 11.31 5.95 1.71
CA LEU A 111 12.10 5.42 0.59
C LEU A 111 11.67 6.01 -0.77
N ALA A 112 10.37 6.30 -0.93
CA ALA A 112 9.85 6.92 -2.13
C ALA A 112 10.37 8.37 -2.28
N VAL A 113 10.31 9.17 -1.22
CA VAL A 113 10.87 10.54 -1.20
C VAL A 113 12.36 10.52 -1.49
N LYS A 114 13.12 9.65 -0.82
CA LYS A 114 14.56 9.52 -1.06
C LYS A 114 14.88 9.24 -2.53
N THR A 115 14.08 8.41 -3.19
CA THR A 115 14.26 8.10 -4.61
C THR A 115 13.97 9.28 -5.53
N LEU A 116 13.01 10.13 -5.17
CA LEU A 116 12.71 11.34 -5.93
C LEU A 116 13.85 12.36 -5.83
N GLN A 117 14.52 12.43 -4.68
CA GLN A 117 15.66 13.31 -4.43
C GLN A 117 16.98 12.81 -5.04
N GLU A 118 17.11 11.51 -5.35
CA GLU A 118 18.32 10.96 -5.98
C GLU A 118 18.48 11.47 -7.42
N GLU A 119 19.45 12.37 -7.66
CA GLU A 119 19.76 12.90 -8.99
C GLU A 119 20.33 11.86 -9.95
N SER A 120 21.04 10.85 -9.43
CA SER A 120 21.63 9.75 -10.21
C SER A 120 20.60 8.87 -10.91
N VAL A 121 19.34 8.91 -10.47
CA VAL A 121 18.23 8.20 -11.07
C VAL A 121 17.51 9.13 -12.04
N GLY A 122 17.74 8.97 -13.35
CA GLY A 122 16.98 9.71 -14.36
C GLY A 122 15.51 9.32 -14.39
N TRP A 123 14.62 10.22 -14.81
CA TRP A 123 13.17 9.96 -14.93
C TRP A 123 12.84 8.83 -15.91
N ASP A 124 13.66 8.66 -16.94
CA ASP A 124 13.54 7.58 -17.94
C ASP A 124 14.57 6.45 -17.73
N SER A 125 15.31 6.49 -16.61
CA SER A 125 16.29 5.45 -16.33
C SER A 125 15.61 4.19 -15.82
N SER A 126 15.88 3.07 -16.49
CA SER A 126 15.48 1.76 -15.97
C SER A 126 16.48 1.26 -14.92
N ASP A 127 16.01 0.53 -13.91
CA ASP A 127 16.88 -0.04 -12.89
C ASP A 127 17.88 -1.03 -13.54
N LYS A 128 19.14 -0.59 -13.70
CA LYS A 128 20.20 -1.37 -14.36
C LYS A 128 20.69 -2.54 -13.49
N SER A 129 20.36 -2.55 -12.19
CA SER A 129 20.79 -3.60 -11.27
C SER A 129 20.07 -4.93 -11.49
N ILE A 130 18.91 -4.92 -12.17
CA ILE A 130 18.04 -6.10 -12.29
C ILE A 130 18.02 -6.57 -13.74
N LYS A 131 18.36 -7.84 -13.97
CA LYS A 131 18.27 -8.47 -15.30
C LYS A 131 16.84 -8.40 -15.83
N HIS A 132 16.69 -8.23 -17.14
CA HIS A 132 15.38 -8.12 -17.80
C HIS A 132 14.47 -9.33 -17.50
N SER A 133 15.03 -10.55 -17.51
CA SER A 133 14.28 -11.77 -17.17
C SER A 133 13.72 -11.75 -15.76
N THR A 134 14.48 -11.27 -14.78
CA THR A 134 14.04 -11.14 -13.39
C THR A 134 12.94 -10.08 -13.25
N LYS A 135 12.99 -8.98 -14.03
CA LYS A 135 11.91 -7.97 -14.04
C LYS A 135 10.60 -8.54 -14.52
N LEU A 136 10.62 -9.38 -15.56
CA LEU A 136 9.42 -10.04 -16.08
C LEU A 136 8.78 -10.96 -15.04
N ILE A 137 9.59 -11.81 -14.39
CA ILE A 137 9.10 -12.72 -13.35
C ILE A 137 8.51 -11.94 -12.18
N LEU A 138 9.21 -10.89 -11.70
CA LEU A 138 8.73 -10.05 -10.61
C LEU A 138 7.47 -9.25 -10.99
N SER A 139 7.32 -8.84 -12.25
CA SER A 139 6.11 -8.15 -12.71
C SER A 139 4.88 -9.05 -12.77
N LEU A 140 5.06 -10.36 -12.92
CA LEU A 140 3.96 -11.32 -12.96
C LEU A 140 3.37 -11.58 -11.57
N ILE A 141 4.12 -11.35 -10.48
CA ILE A 141 3.65 -11.63 -9.12
C ILE A 141 2.41 -10.79 -8.74
N PRO A 142 2.44 -9.44 -8.84
CA PRO A 142 1.24 -8.64 -8.52
C PRO A 142 0.08 -8.95 -9.47
N ALA A 143 0.36 -9.10 -10.77
CA ALA A 143 -0.66 -9.38 -11.77
C ALA A 143 -1.36 -10.73 -11.52
N GLY A 144 -0.58 -11.79 -11.27
CA GLY A 144 -1.10 -13.11 -10.98
C GLY A 144 -1.95 -13.15 -9.70
N LEU A 145 -1.53 -12.43 -8.66
CA LEU A 145 -2.30 -12.31 -7.42
C LEU A 145 -3.62 -11.55 -7.61
N VAL A 146 -3.64 -10.48 -8.41
CA VAL A 146 -4.89 -9.77 -8.74
C VAL A 146 -5.83 -10.66 -9.54
N VAL A 147 -5.33 -11.37 -10.56
CA VAL A 147 -6.15 -12.30 -11.36
C VAL A 147 -6.73 -13.41 -10.48
N PHE A 148 -5.89 -14.01 -9.62
CA PHE A 148 -6.33 -15.03 -8.67
C PHE A 148 -7.44 -14.50 -7.75
N TRP A 149 -7.29 -13.29 -7.21
CA TRP A 149 -8.28 -12.67 -6.35
C TRP A 149 -9.61 -12.43 -7.08
N VAL A 150 -9.59 -11.91 -8.30
CA VAL A 150 -10.81 -11.70 -9.11
C VAL A 150 -11.52 -13.01 -9.40
N VAL A 151 -10.79 -14.05 -9.83
CA VAL A 151 -11.36 -15.38 -10.09
C VAL A 151 -11.97 -15.97 -8.82
N SER A 152 -11.30 -15.80 -7.67
CA SER A 152 -11.80 -16.31 -6.38
C SER A 152 -13.13 -15.68 -5.94
N ILE A 153 -13.38 -14.42 -6.35
CA ILE A 153 -14.64 -13.72 -6.08
C ILE A 153 -15.72 -14.21 -7.04
N MET A 154 -15.41 -14.42 -8.32
CA MET A 154 -16.41 -14.86 -9.31
C MET A 154 -16.92 -16.29 -9.11
N MET A 155 -16.18 -17.13 -8.38
CA MET A 155 -16.56 -18.52 -8.09
C MET A 155 -17.42 -18.67 -6.82
N LYS A 156 -17.67 -17.57 -6.09
CA LYS A 156 -18.58 -17.54 -4.95
C LYS A 156 -19.94 -17.01 -5.36
#